data_AF-A0A8X8AXI1-F1
#
_entry.id   AF-A0A8X8AXI1-F1
#
_cell.length_a   1.000
_cell.length_b   1.000
_cell.length_c   1.000
_cell.angle_alpha   90.00
_cell.angle_beta   90.00
_cell.angle_gamma   90.00
#
_symmetry.space_group_name_H-M   'P 1'
#
loop_
_entity.id
_entity.type
_entity.pdbx_description
1 polymer ?
#
loop_
_entity_poly.entity_id
_entity_poly.type
_entity_poly.pdbx_seq_one_letter_code
_entity_poly.pdbx_strand_id
1 'polypeptide(L)'
;MFKCRACNHASELIGFVKDVFQHCASNWDRECLVKELDFVSRIFRGSEDQRGRTLFWKCEEVMDKIKGGLAETTAAKLILMFFQGYH
;
A
#
# COMPACT_ATOMS: atom_id res chain seq x y z
N MET A 1 -11.74 11.12 -3.89
CA MET A 1 -11.86 10.31 -5.13
C MET A 1 -10.69 10.63 -6.04
N PHE A 2 -9.87 9.64 -6.40
CA PHE A 2 -8.82 9.82 -7.41
C PHE A 2 -9.48 9.66 -8.78
N LYS A 3 -9.14 10.50 -9.78
CA LYS A 3 -9.66 10.34 -11.14
C LYS A 3 -8.52 9.86 -12.02
N CYS A 4 -8.67 8.67 -12.59
CA CYS A 4 -7.69 8.15 -13.53
C CYS A 4 -7.64 9.05 -14.77
N ARG A 5 -6.47 9.59 -15.12
CA ARG A 5 -6.32 10.47 -16.30
C ARG A 5 -6.58 9.76 -17.63
N ALA A 6 -6.44 8.44 -17.69
CA ALA A 6 -6.62 7.67 -18.92
C ALA A 6 -8.08 7.35 -19.25
N CYS A 7 -8.91 7.05 -18.24
CA CYS A 7 -10.32 6.66 -18.45
C CYS A 7 -11.35 7.62 -17.82
N ASN A 8 -10.89 8.65 -17.11
CA ASN A 8 -11.72 9.65 -16.41
C ASN A 8 -12.73 9.07 -15.40
N HIS A 9 -12.63 7.77 -15.08
CA HIS A 9 -13.39 7.15 -14.01
C HIS A 9 -12.83 7.57 -12.66
N ALA A 10 -13.74 7.78 -11.70
CA ALA A 10 -13.38 7.91 -10.32
C ALA A 10 -12.90 6.54 -9.81
N SER A 11 -11.62 6.45 -9.51
CA SER A 11 -11.01 5.31 -8.84
C SER A 11 -10.92 5.63 -7.35
N GLU A 12 -11.28 4.65 -6.52
CA GLU A 12 -10.96 4.73 -5.10
C GLU A 12 -9.44 4.62 -4.95
N LEU A 13 -8.81 5.59 -4.28
CA LEU A 13 -7.35 5.64 -4.15
C LEU A 13 -6.78 4.37 -3.48
N ILE A 14 -7.52 3.80 -2.53
CA ILE A 14 -7.17 2.51 -1.90
C ILE A 14 -7.22 1.37 -2.92
N GLY A 15 -8.23 1.34 -3.79
CA GLY A 15 -8.33 0.37 -4.89
C GLY A 15 -7.15 0.48 -5.86
N PHE A 16 -6.76 1.70 -6.23
CA PHE A 16 -5.57 1.93 -7.05
C PHE A 16 -4.30 1.40 -6.38
N VAL A 17 -4.09 1.69 -5.09
CA VAL A 17 -2.92 1.17 -4.35
C VAL A 17 -2.96 -0.36 -4.31
N LYS A 18 -4.12 -0.98 -4.03
CA LYS A 18 -4.29 -2.43 -4.06
C LYS A 18 -3.84 -3.02 -5.40
N ASP A 19 -4.28 -2.45 -6.51
CA ASP A 19 -3.93 -2.92 -7.85
C ASP A 19 -2.42 -2.81 -8.10
N VAL A 20 -1.77 -1.72 -7.69
CA VAL A 20 -0.31 -1.54 -7.80
C VAL A 20 0.43 -2.64 -7.04
N PHE A 21 0.07 -2.89 -5.77
CA PHE A 21 0.72 -3.95 -4.99
C PHE A 21 0.50 -5.33 -5.61
N GLN A 22 -0.72 -5.63 -6.08
CA GLN A 22 -1.04 -6.93 -6.69
C GLN A 22 -0.22 -7.21 -7.96
N HIS A 23 0.03 -6.19 -8.80
CA HIS A 23 0.74 -6.37 -10.07
C HIS A 23 2.25 -6.19 -9.96
N CYS A 24 2.74 -5.41 -8.99
CA CYS A 24 4.14 -5.00 -8.94
C CYS A 24 4.94 -5.62 -7.78
N ALA A 25 4.30 -5.97 -6.66
CA ALA A 25 5.03 -6.31 -5.44
C ALA A 25 5.90 -7.58 -5.55
N SER A 26 5.59 -8.50 -6.46
CA SER A 26 6.40 -9.70 -6.70
C SER A 26 7.78 -9.39 -7.30
N ASN A 27 7.92 -8.23 -7.94
CA ASN A 27 9.13 -7.82 -8.67
C ASN A 27 9.93 -6.75 -7.94
N TRP A 28 9.46 -6.30 -6.77
CA TRP A 28 10.16 -5.31 -5.98
C TRP A 28 11.23 -5.94 -5.13
N ASP A 29 12.41 -5.34 -5.16
CA ASP A 29 13.40 -5.52 -4.11
C ASP A 29 12.97 -4.76 -2.85
N ARG A 30 13.78 -4.90 -1.79
CA ARG A 30 13.54 -4.26 -0.51
C ARG A 30 13.44 -2.74 -0.61
N GLU A 31 14.27 -2.10 -1.43
CA GLU A 31 14.29 -0.65 -1.57
C GLU A 31 13.01 -0.15 -2.24
N CYS A 32 12.60 -0.79 -3.34
CA CYS A 32 11.37 -0.48 -4.05
C CYS A 32 10.14 -0.64 -3.15
N LEU A 33 10.06 -1.74 -2.40
CA LEU A 33 8.95 -1.98 -1.48
C LEU A 33 8.87 -0.91 -0.38
N VAL A 34 10.00 -0.55 0.23
CA VAL A 34 10.02 0.49 1.29
C VAL A 34 9.63 1.86 0.73
N LYS A 35 10.09 2.22 -0.47
CA LYS A 35 9.70 3.49 -1.13
C LYS A 35 8.21 3.55 -1.41
N GLU A 36 7.63 2.46 -1.90
CA GLU A 36 6.18 2.43 -2.16
C GLU A 36 5.38 2.53 -0.86
N LEU A 37 5.79 1.81 0.19
CA LEU A 37 5.16 1.90 1.50
C LEU A 37 5.23 3.32 2.09
N ASP A 38 6.36 4.02 1.96
CA ASP A 38 6.49 5.43 2.38
C ASP A 38 5.54 6.33 1.56
N PHE A 39 5.51 6.15 0.24
CA PHE A 39 4.65 6.94 -0.64
C PHE A 39 3.16 6.80 -0.27
N VAL A 40 2.70 5.56 -0.08
CA VAL A 40 1.33 5.26 0.37
C VAL A 40 1.08 5.85 1.76
N SER A 41 2.00 5.67 2.70
CA SER A 41 1.85 6.21 4.07
C SER A 41 1.69 7.72 4.05
N ARG A 42 2.47 8.42 3.22
CA ARG A 42 2.38 9.89 3.09
C ARG A 42 1.06 10.34 2.48
N ILE A 43 0.52 9.60 1.51
CA ILE A 43 -0.79 9.85 0.93
C ILE A 43 -1.90 9.75 1.99
N PHE A 44 -1.85 8.71 2.84
CA PHE A 44 -2.93 8.40 3.78
C PHE A 44 -2.75 8.95 5.19
N ARG A 45 -1.61 9.57 5.52
CA ARG A 45 -1.29 10.14 6.85
C ARG A 45 -2.39 11.05 7.41
N GLY A 46 -3.03 11.84 6.57
CA GLY A 46 -4.09 12.78 6.95
C GLY A 46 -5.51 12.30 6.60
N SER A 47 -5.70 11.00 6.33
CA SER A 47 -6.99 10.51 5.87
C SER A 47 -8.07 10.60 6.96
N GLU A 48 -9.20 11.21 6.64
CA GLU A 48 -10.39 11.22 7.50
C GLU A 48 -11.22 9.93 7.36
N ASP A 49 -11.00 9.17 6.29
CA ASP A 49 -11.63 7.88 6.04
C ASP A 49 -10.94 6.77 6.87
N GLN A 50 -11.74 5.94 7.54
CA GLN A 50 -11.23 4.89 8.42
C GLN A 50 -10.36 3.87 7.67
N ARG A 51 -10.70 3.53 6.42
CA ARG A 51 -9.92 2.60 5.60
C ARG A 51 -8.56 3.20 5.27
N GLY A 52 -8.52 4.49 4.96
CA GLY A 52 -7.28 5.23 4.72
C GLY A 52 -6.37 5.28 5.95
N ARG A 53 -6.92 5.59 7.13
CA ARG A 53 -6.16 5.54 8.39
C ARG A 53 -5.60 4.16 8.68
N THR A 54 -6.40 3.12 8.48
CA THR A 54 -5.98 1.74 8.69
C THR A 54 -4.86 1.33 7.73
N LEU A 55 -4.91 1.76 6.47
CA LEU A 55 -3.84 1.54 5.50
C LEU A 55 -2.54 2.28 5.89
N PHE A 56 -2.63 3.53 6.33
CA PHE A 56 -1.48 4.28 6.84
C PHE A 56 -0.75 3.50 7.96
N TRP A 57 -1.48 3.09 8.99
CA TRP A 57 -0.89 2.33 10.10
C TRP A 57 -0.33 0.98 9.65
N LYS A 58 -0.98 0.32 8.68
CA LYS A 58 -0.48 -0.95 8.15
C LYS A 58 0.86 -0.77 7.44
N CYS A 59 1.02 0.30 6.66
CA CYS A 59 2.28 0.58 6.00
C CYS A 59 3.39 0.90 7.01
N GLU A 60 3.12 1.72 8.03
CA GLU A 60 4.09 2.01 9.12
C GLU A 60 4.50 0.72 9.86
N GLU A 61 3.54 -0.13 10.24
CA GLU A 61 3.80 -1.42 10.89
C GLU A 61 4.72 -2.32 10.05
N VAL A 62 4.46 -2.40 8.74
CA VAL A 62 5.24 -3.25 7.83
C VAL A 62 6.64 -2.66 7.60
N MET A 63 6.78 -1.35 7.49
CA MET A 63 8.08 -0.69 7.38
C MET A 63 8.93 -0.94 8.63
N ASP A 64 8.35 -0.87 9.83
CA ASP A 64 9.08 -1.16 11.07
C ASP A 64 9.49 -2.63 11.18
N LYS A 65 8.65 -3.56 10.71
CA LYS A 65 9.04 -4.98 10.58
C LYS A 65 10.21 -5.19 9.63
N ILE A 66 10.24 -4.48 8.49
CA ILE A 66 11.37 -4.50 7.57
C ILE A 66 12.63 -3.98 8.25
N LYS A 67 12.56 -2.87 9.00
CA LYS A 67 13.70 -2.36 9.79
C LYS A 67 14.19 -3.39 10.82
N GLY A 68 13.27 -4.15 11.40
CA GLY A 68 13.54 -5.29 12.29
C GLY A 68 14.06 -6.56 11.61
N GLY A 69 14.31 -6.53 10.29
CA GLY A 69 14.89 -7.64 9.54
C GLY A 69 13.89 -8.55 8.81
N LEU A 70 12.60 -8.19 8.76
CA LEU A 70 11.63 -8.94 7.96
C LEU A 70 12.00 -8.89 6.48
N ALA A 71 12.03 -10.06 5.83
CA ALA A 71 12.28 -10.18 4.39
C ALA A 71 11.17 -9.47 3.57
N GLU A 72 11.57 -8.83 2.49
CA GLU A 72 10.69 -8.07 1.59
C GLU A 72 9.57 -8.92 1.01
N THR A 73 9.84 -10.19 0.67
CA THR A 73 8.83 -11.12 0.16
C THR A 73 7.73 -11.39 1.19
N THR A 74 8.07 -11.47 2.48
CA THR A 74 7.11 -11.64 3.57
C THR A 74 6.36 -10.34 3.84
N ALA A 75 7.04 -9.20 3.82
CA ALA A 75 6.44 -7.89 3.99
C ALA A 75 5.41 -7.57 2.89
N ALA A 76 5.75 -7.86 1.62
CA ALA A 76 4.84 -7.72 0.49
C ALA A 76 3.58 -8.58 0.66
N LYS A 77 3.73 -9.84 1.10
CA LYS A 77 2.59 -10.73 1.40
C LYS A 77 1.68 -10.17 2.49
N LEU A 78 2.23 -9.58 3.56
CA LEU A 78 1.42 -8.99 4.63
C LEU A 78 0.50 -7.87 4.12
N ILE A 79 0.99 -7.05 3.19
CA ILE A 79 0.20 -5.97 2.56
C ILE A 79 -0.82 -6.54 1.57
N LEU A 80 -0.43 -7.52 0.76
CA LEU A 80 -1.37 -8.18 -0.16
C LEU A 80 -2.51 -8.86 0.59
N MET A 81 -2.23 -9.55 1.70
CA MET A 81 -3.24 -10.15 2.57
C MET A 81 -4.12 -9.08 3.21
N PHE A 82 -3.57 -7.95 3.63
CA PHE A 82 -4.36 -6.82 4.12
C PHE A 82 -5.40 -6.36 3.09
N PHE A 83 -5.03 -6.28 1.81
CA PHE A 83 -5.94 -5.88 0.73
C PHE A 83 -7.00 -6.93 0.36
N GLN A 84 -6.88 -8.18 0.84
CA GLN A 84 -7.92 -9.21 0.62
C GLN A 84 -9.20 -8.92 1.43
N GLY A 85 -9.11 -8.16 2.53
CA GLY A 85 -10.27 -7.75 3.33
C GLY A 85 -11.09 -6.59 2.76
N TYR A 86 -10.64 -6.00 1.65
CA TYR A 86 -11.32 -4.90 0.97
C TYR A 86 -12.05 -5.43 -0.26
N HIS A 87 -13.38 -5.49 -0.17
CA HIS A 87 -14.32 -5.80 -1.26
C HIS A 87 -14.87 -4.53 -1.89
#